data_AF-A0A6A6DP72-F1
#
_entry.id   AF-A0A6A6DP72-F1
#
_cell.length_a   1.000
_cell.length_b   1.000
_cell.length_c   1.000
_cell.angle_alpha   90.00
_cell.angle_beta   90.00
_cell.angle_gamma   90.00
#
_symmetry.space_group_name_H-M   'P 1'
#
loop_
_entity.id
_entity.type
_entity.pdbx_description
1 polymer ?
#
loop_
_entity_poly.entity_id
_entity_poly.type
_entity_poly.pdbx_seq_one_letter_code
_entity_poly.pdbx_strand_id
1 'polypeptide(L)'
;MPPRKEKLPKEDFRQLIRNYGIRFEGPVPPKVWPSQHKHHFQAIRKIDTIQYDDYKVNQLIPKERREDFRNRVNYLREKAYNLLDDVKANEATWRELELSILKRFDERVIW
;
A
#
# COMPACT_ATOMS: atom_id res chain seq x y z
N MET A 1 5.15 -17.93 -22.62
CA MET A 1 4.68 -18.95 -21.65
C MET A 1 5.16 -18.55 -20.27
N PRO A 2 4.31 -18.55 -19.22
CA PRO A 2 4.78 -18.23 -17.88
C PRO A 2 5.67 -19.39 -17.38
N PRO A 3 6.82 -19.11 -16.74
CA PRO A 3 7.69 -20.15 -16.24
C PRO A 3 6.99 -20.93 -15.12
N ARG A 4 7.11 -22.25 -15.13
CA ARG A 4 6.70 -23.10 -14.00
C ARG A 4 7.57 -22.74 -12.79
N LYS A 5 6.95 -22.28 -11.70
CA LYS A 5 7.63 -21.96 -10.46
C LYS A 5 7.22 -22.98 -9.41
N GLU A 6 8.20 -23.74 -8.95
CA GLU A 6 8.07 -24.65 -7.82
C GLU A 6 7.71 -23.83 -6.57
N LYS A 7 6.79 -24.37 -5.76
CA LYS A 7 6.32 -23.75 -4.53
C LYS A 7 7.44 -23.80 -3.49
N LEU A 8 8.26 -22.74 -3.43
CA LEU A 8 9.24 -22.60 -2.37
C LEU A 8 8.53 -22.11 -1.09
N PRO A 9 8.71 -22.76 0.08
CA PRO A 9 8.16 -22.30 1.36
C PRO A 9 8.65 -20.88 1.74
N LYS A 10 7.88 -20.17 2.57
CA LYS A 10 8.19 -18.77 3.02
C LYS A 10 9.59 -18.60 3.62
N GLU A 11 10.15 -19.65 4.19
CA GLU A 11 11.52 -19.68 4.75
C GLU A 11 12.60 -19.55 3.67
N ASP A 12 12.33 -20.06 2.46
CA ASP A 12 13.27 -20.00 1.33
C ASP A 12 13.38 -18.58 0.75
N PHE A 13 12.32 -17.77 0.80
CA PHE A 13 12.37 -16.41 0.26
C PHE A 13 13.33 -15.49 1.03
N ARG A 14 13.40 -15.61 2.36
CA ARG A 14 14.35 -14.81 3.16
C ARG A 14 15.79 -15.23 2.91
N GLN A 15 16.02 -16.53 2.70
CA GLN A 15 17.33 -17.04 2.33
C GLN A 15 17.71 -16.58 0.91
N LEU A 16 16.79 -16.62 -0.04
CA LEU A 16 17.01 -16.11 -1.40
C LEU A 16 17.32 -14.61 -1.40
N ILE A 17 16.57 -13.79 -0.66
CA ILE A 17 16.83 -12.35 -0.50
C ILE A 17 18.26 -12.11 0.01
N ARG A 18 18.72 -12.91 0.98
CA ARG A 18 20.09 -12.84 1.50
C ARG A 18 21.12 -13.33 0.47
N ASN A 19 20.89 -14.47 -0.17
CA ASN A 19 21.81 -15.10 -1.13
C ASN A 19 22.01 -14.23 -2.38
N TYR A 20 20.96 -13.55 -2.83
CA TYR A 20 21.01 -12.63 -3.96
C TYR A 20 21.36 -11.19 -3.55
N GLY A 21 21.63 -10.93 -2.27
CA GLY A 21 22.00 -9.60 -1.79
C GLY A 21 20.92 -8.54 -2.00
N ILE A 22 19.65 -8.93 -2.06
CA ILE A 22 18.52 -8.01 -2.27
C ILE A 22 18.36 -7.18 -1.00
N ARG A 23 18.84 -5.94 -1.04
CA ARG A 23 18.64 -4.97 0.04
C ARG A 23 17.46 -4.09 -0.33
N PHE A 24 16.40 -4.15 0.47
CA PHE A 24 15.38 -3.11 0.44
C PHE A 24 15.96 -1.90 1.14
N GLU A 25 16.38 -0.90 0.36
CA GLU A 25 16.70 0.39 0.93
C GLU A 25 15.42 0.96 1.56
N GLY A 26 15.46 1.18 2.87
CA GLY A 26 14.38 1.83 3.58
C GLY A 26 14.17 3.26 3.06
N PRO A 27 13.09 3.93 3.50
CA PRO A 27 12.79 5.28 3.06
C PRO A 27 13.98 6.22 3.27
N VAL A 28 14.28 7.03 2.24
CA VAL A 28 15.43 7.95 2.24
C VAL A 28 15.39 8.85 3.47
N PRO A 29 16.49 8.96 4.24
CA PRO A 29 16.49 9.76 5.46
C PRO A 29 16.29 11.26 5.16
N PRO A 30 15.72 12.04 6.10
CA PRO A 30 15.42 13.46 5.86
C PRO A 30 16.63 14.33 5.52
N LYS A 31 17.82 13.87 5.90
CA LYS A 31 19.11 14.52 5.62
C LYS A 31 19.48 14.50 4.12
N VAL A 32 18.94 13.54 3.37
CA VAL A 32 19.22 13.34 1.93
C VAL A 32 18.07 13.83 1.04
N TRP A 33 17.03 14.44 1.62
CA TRP A 33 15.93 14.95 0.82
C TRP A 33 16.33 16.16 -0.02
N PRO A 34 15.87 16.25 -1.28
CA PRO A 34 16.06 17.44 -2.10
C PRO A 34 15.52 18.67 -1.38
N SER A 35 16.34 19.72 -1.27
CA SER A 35 15.97 20.98 -0.60
C SER A 35 14.73 21.63 -1.22
N GLN A 36 14.60 21.54 -2.55
CA GLN A 36 13.48 22.10 -3.31
C GLN A 36 12.11 21.49 -2.95
N HIS A 37 12.07 20.21 -2.54
CA HIS A 37 10.82 19.49 -2.24
C HIS A 37 10.74 19.00 -0.79
N LYS A 38 11.66 19.44 0.07
CA LYS A 38 11.76 19.00 1.46
C LYS A 38 10.44 19.12 2.22
N HIS A 39 9.67 20.17 1.95
CA HIS A 39 8.36 20.41 2.57
C HIS A 39 7.33 19.33 2.17
N HIS A 40 7.33 18.85 0.92
CA HIS A 40 6.47 17.74 0.49
C HIS A 40 6.86 16.43 1.18
N PHE A 41 8.15 16.10 1.20
CA PHE A 41 8.64 14.90 1.90
C PHE A 41 8.33 14.95 3.40
N GLN A 42 8.42 16.13 4.02
CA GLN A 42 7.98 16.32 5.40
C GLN A 42 6.48 16.11 5.57
N ALA A 43 5.63 16.62 4.67
CA ALA A 43 4.19 16.42 4.73
C ALA A 43 3.83 14.93 4.61
N ILE A 44 4.43 14.22 3.64
CA ILE A 44 4.22 12.77 3.46
C ILE A 44 4.67 12.00 4.70
N ARG A 45 5.83 12.33 5.27
CA ARG A 45 6.30 11.69 6.50
C ARG A 45 5.43 12.02 7.72
N LYS A 46 4.83 13.21 7.77
CA LYS A 46 3.86 13.54 8.81
C LYS A 46 2.59 12.69 8.69
N ILE A 47 2.16 12.34 7.48
CA ILE A 47 1.02 11.44 7.27
C ILE A 47 1.30 10.06 7.90
N ASP A 48 2.52 9.55 7.77
CA ASP A 48 2.96 8.29 8.40
C ASP A 48 2.88 8.33 9.93
N THR A 49 3.05 9.51 10.53
CA THR A 49 2.93 9.69 11.99
C THR A 49 1.51 9.94 12.49
N ILE A 50 0.55 10.20 11.60
CA ILE A 50 -0.85 10.37 12.00
C ILE A 50 -1.40 8.99 12.34
N GLN A 51 -1.61 8.73 13.63
CA GLN A 51 -2.25 7.52 14.07
C GLN A 51 -3.76 7.59 13.79
N TYR A 52 -4.37 6.45 13.51
CA TYR A 52 -5.81 6.35 13.30
C TYR A 52 -6.60 6.95 14.50
N ASP A 53 -6.06 6.83 15.70
CA ASP A 53 -6.65 7.36 16.92
C ASP A 53 -6.72 8.89 16.97
N ASP A 54 -5.78 9.59 16.34
CA ASP A 54 -5.84 11.05 16.19
C ASP A 54 -6.83 11.46 15.09
N TYR A 55 -6.91 10.64 14.03
CA TYR A 55 -7.79 10.89 12.90
C TYR A 55 -9.27 10.61 13.19
N LYS A 56 -9.59 9.59 14.01
CA LYS A 56 -10.98 9.13 14.25
C LYS A 56 -11.89 10.19 14.89
N VAL A 57 -11.31 11.14 15.59
CA VAL A 57 -12.03 12.19 16.34
C VAL A 57 -12.52 13.31 15.41
N ASN A 58 -12.04 13.38 14.17
CA ASN A 58 -12.41 14.43 13.22
C ASN A 58 -13.88 14.31 12.76
N GLN A 59 -14.79 15.02 13.43
CA GLN A 59 -16.24 15.02 13.20
C GLN A 59 -16.67 15.64 11.86
N LEU A 60 -15.76 16.23 11.09
CA LEU A 60 -16.06 16.85 9.79
C LEU A 60 -16.44 15.84 8.70
N ILE A 61 -16.19 14.54 8.93
CA ILE A 61 -16.49 13.49 7.95
C ILE A 61 -17.83 12.83 8.31
N PRO A 62 -18.85 12.90 7.43
CA PRO A 62 -20.15 12.26 7.64
C PRO A 62 -20.02 10.77 7.95
N LYS A 63 -20.90 10.24 8.81
CA LYS A 63 -20.88 8.83 9.23
C LYS A 63 -20.97 7.87 8.04
N GLU A 64 -21.81 8.16 7.06
CA GLU A 64 -21.96 7.37 5.84
C GLU A 64 -20.65 7.25 5.07
N ARG A 65 -19.94 8.36 4.92
CA ARG A 65 -18.64 8.39 4.25
C ARG A 65 -17.58 7.57 5.00
N ARG A 66 -17.63 7.55 6.34
CA ARG A 66 -16.73 6.72 7.15
C ARG A 66 -17.01 5.23 6.96
N GLU A 67 -18.29 4.86 6.89
CA GLU A 67 -18.69 3.47 6.71
C GLU A 67 -18.32 2.97 5.31
N ASP A 68 -18.52 3.79 4.28
CA ASP A 68 -18.07 3.49 2.92
C ASP A 68 -16.54 3.29 2.85
N PHE A 69 -15.77 4.17 3.50
CA PHE A 69 -14.32 3.98 3.59
C PHE A 69 -13.93 2.69 4.31
N ARG A 70 -14.62 2.34 5.40
CA ARG A 70 -14.36 1.11 6.15
C ARG A 70 -14.63 -0.12 5.30
N ASN A 71 -15.78 -0.17 4.63
CA ASN A 71 -16.16 -1.28 3.74
C ASN A 71 -15.16 -1.44 2.60
N ARG A 72 -14.74 -0.33 1.99
CA ARG A 72 -13.75 -0.35 0.92
C ARG A 72 -12.37 -0.82 1.39
N VAL A 73 -11.90 -0.37 2.55
CA VAL A 73 -10.62 -0.82 3.12
C VAL A 73 -10.68 -2.31 3.42
N ASN A 74 -11.78 -2.80 4.00
CA ASN A 74 -11.96 -4.23 4.27
C ASN A 74 -11.94 -5.05 2.97
N TYR A 75 -12.66 -4.59 1.94
CA TYR A 75 -12.66 -5.24 0.62
C TYR A 75 -11.25 -5.33 0.01
N LEU A 76 -10.52 -4.22 -0.02
CA LEU A 76 -9.15 -4.17 -0.56
C LEU A 76 -8.21 -5.05 0.25
N ARG A 77 -8.35 -5.04 1.57
CA ARG A 77 -7.59 -5.90 2.48
C ARG A 77 -7.81 -7.37 2.17
N GLU A 78 -9.06 -7.83 2.12
CA GLU A 78 -9.39 -9.23 1.83
C GLU A 78 -8.87 -9.66 0.46
N LYS A 79 -9.04 -8.83 -0.57
CA LYS A 79 -8.50 -9.12 -1.90
C LYS A 79 -6.97 -9.19 -1.92
N ALA A 80 -6.30 -8.29 -1.21
CA ALA A 80 -4.84 -8.33 -1.09
C ALA A 80 -4.36 -9.60 -0.35
N TYR A 81 -5.04 -10.01 0.73
CA TYR A 81 -4.72 -11.27 1.40
C TYR A 81 -4.92 -12.47 0.49
N ASN A 82 -6.02 -12.53 -0.26
CA ASN A 82 -6.26 -13.60 -1.23
C ASN A 82 -5.19 -13.66 -2.32
N LEU A 83 -4.70 -12.51 -2.81
CA LEU A 83 -3.61 -12.45 -3.79
C LEU A 83 -2.24 -12.83 -3.18
N LEU A 84 -2.01 -12.51 -1.91
CA LEU A 84 -0.78 -12.90 -1.21
C LEU A 84 -0.74 -14.41 -0.90
N ASP A 85 -1.90 -15.02 -0.70
CA ASP A 85 -2.03 -16.48 -0.53
C ASP A 85 -2.00 -17.23 -1.87
N ASP A 86 -2.26 -16.55 -2.99
CA ASP A 86 -2.12 -17.13 -4.32
C ASP A 86 -0.68 -17.10 -4.82
N VAL A 87 -0.07 -18.28 -4.88
CA VAL A 87 1.30 -18.49 -5.38
C VAL A 87 1.44 -18.17 -6.88
N LYS A 88 0.34 -18.09 -7.63
CA LYS A 88 0.32 -17.74 -9.06
C LYS A 88 0.04 -16.27 -9.34
N ALA A 89 -0.16 -15.46 -8.30
CA ALA A 89 -0.37 -14.03 -8.48
C ALA A 89 0.82 -13.39 -9.22
N ASN A 90 0.52 -12.70 -10.31
CA ASN A 90 1.45 -11.95 -11.12
C ASN A 90 0.99 -10.49 -11.24
N GLU A 91 1.77 -9.63 -11.89
CA GLU A 91 1.44 -8.21 -12.01
C GLU A 91 0.02 -7.99 -12.58
N ALA A 92 -0.41 -8.79 -13.57
CA ALA A 92 -1.73 -8.64 -14.16
C ALA A 92 -2.87 -8.89 -13.14
N THR A 93 -2.75 -9.90 -12.28
CA THR A 93 -3.72 -10.13 -11.19
C THR A 93 -3.71 -9.01 -10.13
N TRP A 94 -2.56 -8.38 -9.89
CA TRP A 94 -2.48 -7.20 -9.01
C TRP A 94 -3.07 -5.95 -9.66
N ARG A 95 -2.95 -5.81 -10.99
CA ARG A 95 -3.54 -4.69 -11.76
C ARG A 95 -5.07 -4.68 -11.71
N GLU A 96 -5.73 -5.82 -11.48
CA GLU A 96 -7.19 -5.85 -11.30
C GLU A 96 -7.65 -5.04 -10.06
N LEU A 97 -6.79 -4.94 -9.04
CA LEU A 97 -7.05 -4.09 -7.86
C LEU A 97 -6.84 -2.60 -8.14
N GLU A 98 -6.08 -2.24 -9.18
CA GLU A 98 -5.72 -0.87 -9.51
C GLU A 98 -6.97 -0.02 -9.71
N LEU A 99 -7.96 -0.51 -10.46
CA LEU A 99 -9.24 0.18 -10.67
C LEU A 99 -9.97 0.46 -9.34
N SER A 100 -9.99 -0.52 -8.44
CA SER A 100 -10.65 -0.38 -7.13
C SER A 100 -9.94 0.63 -6.23
N ILE A 101 -8.61 0.78 -6.37
CA ILE A 101 -7.78 1.76 -5.65
C ILE A 101 -7.95 3.15 -6.27
N LEU A 102 -7.91 3.25 -7.60
CA LEU A 102 -7.92 4.50 -8.35
C LEU A 102 -9.30 5.16 -8.44
N LYS A 103 -10.39 4.39 -8.34
CA LYS A 103 -11.78 4.90 -8.37
C LYS A 103 -12.02 6.13 -7.48
N ARG A 104 -11.35 6.22 -6.31
CA ARG A 104 -11.47 7.36 -5.39
C ARG A 104 -10.87 8.66 -5.93
N PHE A 105 -9.87 8.57 -6.80
CA PHE A 105 -9.23 9.74 -7.39
C PHE A 105 -9.99 10.21 -8.64
N ASP A 106 -10.73 9.32 -9.30
CA ASP A 106 -11.60 9.64 -10.43
C ASP A 106 -12.96 10.22 -10.00
N GLU A 107 -13.45 9.83 -8.82
CA GLU A 107 -14.58 10.50 -8.18
C GLU A 107 -14.16 11.92 -7.79
N ARG A 108 -14.52 12.89 -8.64
CA ARG A 108 -14.31 14.33 -8.44
C ARG A 108 -14.50 14.65 -6.95
N VAL A 109 -13.42 15.08 -6.30
CA VAL A 109 -13.50 15.74 -5.00
C VAL A 109 -14.23 17.05 -5.23
N ILE A 110 -15.56 17.02 -5.11
CA ILE A 110 -16.38 18.23 -5.07
C ILE A 110 -15.98 18.93 -3.77
N TRP A 111 -15.38 20.12 -3.94
CA TRP A 111 -15.01 21.04 -2.87
C TRP A 111 -16.24 21.61 -2.19
#